data_AF-A0A3B3IHS0-F1
#
_entry.id   AF-A0A3B3IHS0-F1
#
_cell.length_a   1.000
_cell.length_b   1.000
_cell.length_c   1.000
_cell.angle_alpha   90.00
_cell.angle_beta   90.00
_cell.angle_gamma   90.00
#
_symmetry.space_group_name_H-M   'P 1'
#
loop_
_entity.id
_entity.type
_entity.pdbx_description
1 polymer ?
#
loop_
_entity_poly.entity_id
_entity_poly.type
_entity_poly.pdbx_seq_one_letter_code
_entity_poly.pdbx_strand_id
1 'polypeptide(L)'
;MAAVLLGLLLFALQSPPVPSRPLAVVGTSPPPTFLPADNGTTSHPNGTLQQLPQIIIIGVRKGGTRALIEMLSLHSGVAAAQNEVHFFDWESHFQRGLPWYLSQMPYSFPEQLTVEKTPAYFTSSKVPKRIHRMNRCFPVGKRPR
;
A
#
# COMPACT_ATOMS: atom_id res chain seq x y z
N MET A 1 40.06 -12.11 26.83
CA MET A 1 40.95 -11.28 25.97
C MET A 1 40.65 -11.41 24.47
N ALA A 2 40.35 -12.60 23.92
CA ALA A 2 40.13 -12.76 22.47
C ALA A 2 38.80 -12.18 21.91
N ALA A 3 37.73 -12.13 22.70
CA ALA A 3 36.41 -11.66 22.22
C ALA A 3 36.35 -10.13 21.94
N VAL A 4 37.19 -9.34 22.61
CA VAL A 4 37.22 -7.88 22.43
C VAL A 4 37.92 -7.49 21.12
N LEU A 5 38.92 -8.26 20.70
CA LEU A 5 39.65 -8.04 19.46
C LEU A 5 38.80 -8.33 18.21
N LEU A 6 37.93 -9.34 18.26
CA LEU A 6 37.03 -9.66 17.16
C LEU A 6 35.94 -8.59 16.97
N GLY A 7 35.45 -8.01 18.07
CA GLY A 7 34.50 -6.89 18.03
C GLY A 7 35.08 -5.61 17.43
N LEU A 8 36.34 -5.29 17.75
CA LEU A 8 37.04 -4.14 17.16
C LEU A 8 37.35 -4.34 15.66
N LEU A 9 37.64 -5.58 15.25
CA LEU A 9 37.89 -5.90 13.84
C LEU A 9 36.62 -5.72 12.98
N LEU A 10 35.44 -6.12 13.50
CA LEU A 10 34.17 -5.92 12.80
C LEU A 10 33.70 -4.46 12.77
N PHE A 11 34.05 -3.67 13.79
CA PHE A 11 33.76 -2.23 13.80
C PHE A 11 34.61 -1.45 12.78
N ALA A 12 35.85 -1.87 12.54
CA ALA A 12 36.75 -1.25 11.57
C ALA A 12 36.43 -1.58 10.09
N LEU A 13 35.56 -2.57 9.84
CA LEU A 13 35.16 -3.00 8.49
C LEU A 13 33.86 -2.37 7.99
N GLN A 14 33.25 -1.43 8.74
CA GLN A 14 32.07 -0.70 8.29
C GLN A 14 32.48 0.53 7.48
N SER A 15 32.28 0.47 6.16
CA SER A 15 32.44 1.62 5.25
C SER A 15 31.55 2.79 5.68
N PRO A 16 32.02 4.06 5.58
CA PRO A 16 31.21 5.21 5.98
C PRO A 16 30.01 5.40 5.03
N PRO A 17 28.85 5.85 5.55
CA PRO A 17 27.70 6.13 4.70
C PRO A 17 27.96 7.35 3.82
N VAL A 18 27.83 7.17 2.51
CA VAL A 18 27.95 8.24 1.51
C VAL A 18 26.68 9.11 1.53
N PRO A 19 26.77 10.44 1.68
CA PRO A 19 25.62 11.32 1.60
C PRO A 19 25.28 11.67 0.14
N SER A 20 24.15 11.17 -0.36
CA SER A 20 23.59 11.62 -1.65
C SER A 20 22.86 12.96 -1.45
N ARG A 21 23.50 14.06 -1.86
CA ARG A 21 22.84 15.38 -2.05
C ARG A 21 22.39 15.52 -3.51
N PRO A 22 21.10 15.78 -3.79
CA PRO A 22 20.70 16.40 -5.05
C PRO A 22 20.90 17.92 -4.96
N LEU A 23 21.51 18.52 -5.99
CA LEU A 23 21.57 19.96 -6.18
C LEU A 23 20.16 20.54 -6.29
N ALA A 24 19.91 21.62 -5.55
CA ALA A 24 18.79 22.50 -5.79
C ALA A 24 19.00 23.27 -7.11
N VAL A 25 18.08 23.13 -8.05
CA VAL A 25 17.92 24.08 -9.17
C VAL A 25 16.60 24.81 -8.93
N VAL A 26 16.74 26.09 -8.59
CA VAL A 26 15.66 27.09 -8.63
C VAL A 26 15.55 27.57 -10.07
N GLY A 27 14.34 27.46 -10.66
CA GLY A 27 14.00 27.96 -11.99
C GLY A 27 12.50 28.25 -12.08
N THR A 28 12.15 29.40 -12.64
CA THR A 28 10.91 30.17 -12.48
C THR A 28 9.77 29.83 -13.49
N SER A 29 8.51 29.80 -13.02
CA SER A 29 7.19 30.04 -13.70
C SER A 29 6.65 29.06 -14.77
N PRO A 30 5.33 29.09 -15.17
CA PRO A 30 4.12 29.78 -14.64
C PRO A 30 2.99 28.79 -14.18
N PRO A 31 1.83 29.24 -13.66
CA PRO A 31 0.81 28.32 -13.14
C PRO A 31 -0.03 27.72 -14.27
N PRO A 32 -0.27 26.40 -14.32
CA PRO A 32 -1.30 25.85 -15.17
C PRO A 32 -2.67 26.10 -14.52
N THR A 33 -3.43 26.96 -15.19
CA THR A 33 -4.88 27.07 -15.21
C THR A 33 -5.60 25.79 -14.73
N PHE A 34 -6.39 25.92 -13.67
CA PHE A 34 -7.36 24.92 -13.25
C PHE A 34 -8.34 24.66 -14.40
N LEU A 35 -8.19 23.52 -15.08
CA LEU A 35 -9.25 22.94 -15.89
C LEU A 35 -9.82 21.71 -15.15
N PRO A 36 -11.15 21.58 -15.03
CA PRO A 36 -11.78 20.45 -14.38
C PRO A 36 -11.76 19.29 -15.38
N ALA A 37 -10.81 18.37 -15.25
CA ALA A 37 -10.66 17.26 -16.17
C ALA A 37 -10.60 15.92 -15.43
N ASP A 38 -11.77 15.29 -15.43
CA ASP A 38 -12.02 13.85 -15.54
C ASP A 38 -11.59 12.92 -14.39
N ASN A 39 -12.48 12.00 -14.04
CA ASN A 39 -12.25 10.95 -13.04
C ASN A 39 -11.20 9.96 -13.59
N GLY A 40 -9.92 10.36 -13.51
CA GLY A 40 -8.76 9.64 -14.04
C GLY A 40 -8.51 8.32 -13.33
N THR A 41 -9.24 7.28 -13.76
CA THR A 41 -8.76 5.91 -13.59
C THR A 41 -7.67 5.72 -14.62
N THR A 42 -6.41 5.87 -14.22
CA THR A 42 -5.24 5.75 -15.10
C THR A 42 -5.09 4.28 -15.54
N SER A 43 -5.80 3.93 -16.61
CA SER A 43 -5.62 2.66 -17.31
C SER A 43 -4.16 2.59 -17.79
N HIS A 44 -3.42 1.60 -17.30
CA HIS A 44 -2.10 1.30 -17.86
C HIS A 44 -2.26 0.78 -19.29
N PRO A 45 -1.27 0.99 -20.17
CA PRO A 45 -1.33 0.57 -21.57
C PRO A 45 -1.61 -0.94 -21.75
N ASN A 46 -1.37 -1.75 -20.72
CA ASN A 46 -1.66 -3.18 -20.70
C ASN A 46 -3.12 -3.54 -20.34
N GLY A 47 -4.02 -2.56 -20.22
CA GLY A 47 -5.43 -2.77 -19.86
C GLY A 47 -5.67 -3.02 -18.36
N THR A 48 -4.64 -2.84 -17.53
CA THR A 48 -4.72 -2.98 -16.07
C THR A 48 -4.97 -1.64 -15.40
N LEU A 49 -5.65 -1.63 -14.25
CA LEU A 49 -5.88 -0.44 -13.44
C LEU A 49 -5.67 -0.72 -11.95
N GLN A 50 -5.45 0.31 -11.16
CA GLN A 50 -5.52 0.18 -9.70
C GLN A 50 -7.00 0.18 -9.29
N GLN A 51 -7.37 -0.77 -8.44
CA GLN A 51 -8.74 -0.93 -7.93
C GLN A 51 -8.70 -0.98 -6.40
N LEU A 52 -9.73 -0.44 -5.75
CA LEU A 52 -9.86 -0.60 -4.29
C LEU A 52 -10.02 -2.09 -3.96
N PRO A 53 -9.47 -2.54 -2.80
CA PRO A 53 -9.52 -3.95 -2.45
C PRO A 53 -10.95 -4.39 -2.16
N GLN A 54 -11.39 -5.46 -2.81
CA GLN A 54 -12.65 -6.13 -2.52
C GLN A 54 -12.51 -7.10 -1.34
N ILE A 55 -11.27 -7.56 -1.08
CA ILE A 55 -10.95 -8.47 0.02
C ILE A 55 -9.93 -7.78 0.93
N ILE A 56 -10.18 -7.78 2.24
CA ILE A 56 -9.23 -7.27 3.24
C ILE A 56 -8.99 -8.35 4.29
N ILE A 57 -7.75 -8.79 4.42
CA ILE A 57 -7.32 -9.70 5.50
C ILE A 57 -6.97 -8.85 6.72
N ILE A 58 -7.92 -8.74 7.63
CA ILE A 58 -7.84 -7.84 8.79
C ILE A 58 -6.97 -8.38 9.95
N GLY A 59 -6.63 -9.66 9.96
CA GLY A 59 -5.92 -10.28 11.09
C GLY A 59 -6.05 -11.80 11.16
N VAL A 60 -5.53 -12.44 12.21
CA VAL A 60 -4.84 -11.82 13.37
C VAL A 60 -3.31 -11.85 13.25
N ARG A 61 -2.63 -10.98 14.01
CA ARG A 61 -1.15 -11.03 14.12
C ARG A 61 -0.72 -12.43 14.56
N LYS A 62 0.35 -12.94 13.94
CA LYS A 62 0.87 -14.32 14.11
C LYS A 62 -0.09 -15.45 13.67
N GLY A 63 -1.29 -15.15 13.16
CA GLY A 63 -2.26 -16.15 12.68
C GLY A 63 -2.05 -16.64 11.25
N GLY A 64 -0.83 -16.50 10.68
CA GLY A 64 -0.56 -16.97 9.30
C GLY A 64 -1.10 -16.08 8.18
N THR A 65 -1.42 -14.81 8.46
CA THR A 65 -1.99 -13.89 7.45
C THR A 65 -1.10 -13.72 6.22
N ARG A 66 0.24 -13.77 6.36
CA ARG A 66 1.17 -13.68 5.22
C ARG A 66 1.06 -14.91 4.31
N ALA A 67 1.04 -16.11 4.89
CA ALA A 67 0.85 -17.34 4.13
C ALA A 67 -0.50 -17.33 3.39
N LEU A 68 -1.55 -16.82 4.03
CA LEU A 68 -2.87 -16.71 3.42
C LEU A 68 -2.85 -15.81 2.17
N ILE A 69 -2.31 -14.59 2.26
CA ILE A 69 -2.27 -13.69 1.09
C ILE A 69 -1.36 -14.23 -0.03
N GLU A 70 -0.24 -14.88 0.32
CA GLU A 70 0.64 -15.53 -0.66
C GLU A 70 -0.09 -16.66 -1.38
N MET A 71 -0.80 -17.52 -0.66
CA MET A 71 -1.54 -18.62 -1.26
C MET A 71 -2.71 -18.12 -2.13
N LEU A 72 -3.41 -17.06 -1.70
CA LEU A 72 -4.43 -16.41 -2.53
C LEU A 72 -3.84 -15.81 -3.81
N SER A 73 -2.63 -15.24 -3.74
CA SER A 73 -1.97 -14.64 -4.91
C SER A 73 -1.57 -15.63 -6.00
N LEU A 74 -1.59 -16.94 -5.71
CA LEU A 74 -1.38 -17.99 -6.72
C LEU A 74 -2.59 -18.11 -7.68
N HIS A 75 -3.77 -17.62 -7.29
CA HIS A 75 -4.96 -17.70 -8.11
C HIS A 75 -4.97 -16.58 -9.17
N SER A 76 -5.14 -16.93 -10.45
CA SER A 76 -5.12 -15.99 -11.58
C SER A 76 -6.15 -14.86 -11.48
N GLY A 77 -7.27 -15.08 -10.80
CA GLY A 77 -8.31 -14.09 -10.52
C GLY A 77 -8.02 -13.14 -9.35
N VAL A 78 -6.84 -13.20 -8.71
CA VAL A 78 -6.51 -12.40 -7.51
C VAL A 78 -5.26 -11.57 -7.75
N ALA A 79 -5.32 -10.29 -7.40
CA ALA A 79 -4.18 -9.38 -7.36
C ALA A 79 -3.91 -8.95 -5.91
N ALA A 80 -2.76 -9.32 -5.36
CA ALA A 80 -2.43 -9.07 -3.97
C ALA A 80 -1.50 -7.88 -3.76
N ALA A 81 -1.84 -7.00 -2.81
CA ALA A 81 -0.91 -5.98 -2.33
C ALA A 81 0.27 -6.67 -1.60
N GLN A 82 1.49 -6.23 -1.91
CA GLN A 82 2.71 -6.87 -1.38
C GLN A 82 2.97 -6.52 0.09
N ASN A 83 2.66 -5.29 0.49
CA ASN A 83 2.97 -4.75 1.80
C ASN A 83 1.70 -4.46 2.62
N GLU A 84 1.85 -4.44 3.95
CA GLU A 84 0.78 -3.99 4.85
C GLU A 84 0.60 -2.48 4.69
N VAL A 85 -0.59 -2.04 4.28
CA VAL A 85 -0.81 -0.64 3.89
C VAL A 85 -1.08 0.26 5.09
N HIS A 86 -1.57 -0.30 6.19
CA HIS A 86 -1.88 0.45 7.41
C HIS A 86 -2.78 1.67 7.19
N PHE A 87 -3.73 1.57 6.26
CA PHE A 87 -4.56 2.71 5.88
C PHE A 87 -5.59 3.04 6.96
N PHE A 88 -6.25 2.03 7.53
CA PHE A 88 -7.36 2.27 8.45
C PHE A 88 -6.93 2.46 9.91
N ASP A 89 -5.76 1.96 10.31
CA ASP A 89 -5.24 2.04 11.68
C ASP A 89 -4.30 3.24 11.89
N TRP A 90 -3.48 3.64 10.91
CA TRP A 90 -2.62 4.83 11.06
C TRP A 90 -3.35 6.10 10.66
N GLU A 91 -3.28 7.12 11.52
CA GLU A 91 -3.98 8.38 11.26
C GLU A 91 -3.36 9.15 10.09
N SER A 92 -2.03 9.15 10.01
CA SER A 92 -1.27 9.77 8.92
C SER A 92 -1.64 9.21 7.55
N HIS A 93 -1.92 7.91 7.45
CA HIS A 93 -2.34 7.27 6.20
C HIS A 93 -3.81 7.55 5.91
N PHE A 94 -4.69 7.41 6.91
CA PHE A 94 -6.12 7.64 6.74
C PHE A 94 -6.45 9.07 6.28
N GLN A 95 -5.71 10.06 6.79
CA GLN A 95 -5.87 11.48 6.42
C GLN A 95 -5.51 11.77 4.95
N ARG A 96 -4.72 10.92 4.29
CA ARG A 96 -4.40 11.06 2.85
C ARG A 96 -5.56 10.66 1.94
N GLY A 97 -6.58 10.02 2.49
CA GLY A 97 -7.82 9.68 1.79
C GLY A 97 -7.72 8.47 0.86
N LEU A 98 -8.85 8.15 0.23
CA LEU A 98 -8.99 7.00 -0.65
C LEU A 98 -8.11 7.04 -1.92
N PRO A 99 -7.85 8.20 -2.56
CA PRO A 99 -6.94 8.22 -3.71
C PRO A 99 -5.54 7.74 -3.36
N TRP A 100 -5.05 8.07 -2.16
CA TRP A 100 -3.79 7.53 -1.67
C TRP A 100 -3.87 6.02 -1.42
N TYR A 101 -4.95 5.56 -0.80
CA TYR A 101 -5.13 4.13 -0.56
C TYR A 101 -5.18 3.32 -1.86
N LEU A 102 -5.88 3.84 -2.88
CA LEU A 102 -5.95 3.27 -4.22
C LEU A 102 -4.57 3.17 -4.86
N SER A 103 -3.71 4.19 -4.69
CA SER A 103 -2.37 4.18 -5.27
C SER A 103 -1.43 3.15 -4.64
N GLN A 104 -1.77 2.59 -3.47
CA GLN A 104 -1.03 1.50 -2.84
C GLN A 104 -1.45 0.12 -3.38
N MET A 105 -2.52 0.04 -4.18
CA MET A 105 -3.01 -1.22 -4.72
C MET A 105 -2.20 -1.66 -5.94
N PRO A 106 -2.06 -2.98 -6.18
CA PRO A 106 -1.45 -3.46 -7.41
C PRO A 106 -2.30 -3.08 -8.62
N TYR A 107 -1.65 -3.01 -9.79
CA TYR A 107 -2.38 -3.01 -11.05
C TYR A 107 -3.03 -4.38 -11.25
N SER A 108 -4.32 -4.37 -11.59
CA SER A 108 -5.14 -5.56 -11.77
C SER A 108 -6.02 -5.41 -13.00
N PHE A 109 -6.38 -6.53 -13.62
CA PHE A 109 -7.41 -6.53 -14.65
C PHE A 109 -8.79 -6.26 -14.02
N PRO A 110 -9.74 -5.67 -14.77
CA PRO A 110 -11.08 -5.33 -14.26
C PRO A 110 -11.83 -6.49 -13.59
N GLU A 111 -11.55 -7.73 -14.01
CA GLU A 111 -12.17 -8.98 -13.54
C GLU A 111 -11.47 -9.57 -12.31
N GLN A 112 -10.25 -9.14 -12.01
CA GLN A 112 -9.50 -9.63 -10.85
C GLN A 112 -9.97 -8.98 -9.55
N LEU A 113 -9.91 -9.75 -8.47
CA LEU A 113 -10.14 -9.28 -7.11
C LEU A 113 -8.83 -8.79 -6.50
N THR A 114 -8.81 -7.52 -6.09
CA THR A 114 -7.70 -6.94 -5.34
C THR A 114 -7.84 -7.28 -3.86
N VAL A 115 -6.75 -7.76 -3.26
CA VAL A 115 -6.66 -8.11 -1.84
C VAL A 115 -5.54 -7.36 -1.14
N GLU A 116 -5.82 -6.84 0.06
CA GLU A 116 -4.85 -6.21 0.96
C GLU A 116 -4.84 -6.92 2.32
N LYS A 117 -3.72 -6.84 3.04
CA LYS A 117 -3.55 -7.46 4.35
C LYS A 117 -2.85 -6.52 5.31
N THR A 118 -3.55 -6.13 6.38
CA THR A 118 -2.95 -5.47 7.55
C THR A 118 -3.50 -6.11 8.83
N PRO A 119 -2.73 -6.98 9.53
CA PRO A 119 -3.20 -7.72 10.70
C PRO A 119 -3.52 -6.86 11.93
N ALA A 120 -3.02 -5.62 11.97
CA ALA A 120 -3.31 -4.67 13.04
C ALA A 120 -4.78 -4.18 13.02
N TYR A 121 -5.48 -4.35 11.90
CA TYR A 121 -6.88 -3.95 11.76
C TYR A 121 -7.79 -4.66 12.75
N PHE A 122 -7.57 -5.95 13.00
CA PHE A 122 -8.41 -6.77 13.88
C PHE A 122 -8.50 -6.22 15.32
N THR A 123 -7.41 -5.67 15.85
CA THR A 123 -7.34 -5.15 17.23
C THR A 123 -7.64 -3.65 17.34
N SER A 124 -7.87 -2.97 16.22
CA SER A 124 -8.03 -1.52 16.19
C SER A 124 -9.51 -1.11 16.19
N SER A 125 -9.96 -0.47 17.26
CA SER A 125 -11.38 -0.12 17.48
C SER A 125 -11.97 0.82 16.43
N LYS A 126 -11.13 1.66 15.79
CA LYS A 126 -11.57 2.63 14.76
C LYS A 126 -11.74 2.01 13.37
N VAL A 127 -11.10 0.87 13.10
CA VAL A 127 -11.04 0.27 11.77
C VAL A 127 -12.39 -0.22 11.24
N PRO A 128 -13.24 -0.93 12.01
CA PRO A 128 -14.52 -1.44 11.51
C PRO A 128 -15.41 -0.33 10.92
N LYS A 129 -15.52 0.81 11.60
CA LYS A 129 -16.32 1.96 11.14
C LYS A 129 -15.76 2.58 9.86
N ARG A 130 -14.43 2.63 9.72
CA ARG A 130 -13.76 3.19 8.53
C ARG A 130 -13.93 2.28 7.30
N ILE A 131 -13.75 0.97 7.47
CA ILE A 131 -14.00 -0.02 6.40
C ILE A 131 -15.46 0.01 5.97
N HIS A 132 -16.41 0.05 6.91
CA HIS A 132 -17.85 0.13 6.61
C HIS A 132 -18.21 1.39 5.81
N ARG A 133 -17.59 2.53 6.13
CA ARG A 133 -17.76 3.78 5.36
C ARG A 133 -17.23 3.64 3.93
N MET A 134 -16.07 3.02 3.76
CA MET A 134 -15.51 2.75 2.42
C MET A 134 -16.42 1.83 1.61
N ASN A 135 -16.98 0.78 2.23
CA ASN A 135 -17.81 -0.20 1.51
C ASN A 135 -19.05 0.43 0.85
N ARG A 136 -19.57 1.52 1.42
CA ARG A 136 -20.69 2.27 0.84
C ARG A 136 -20.33 3.05 -0.43
N CYS A 137 -19.04 3.19 -0.73
CA CYS A 137 -18.55 3.88 -1.91
C CYS A 137 -18.44 2.96 -3.14
N PHE A 138 -18.59 1.64 -2.98
CA PHE A 138 -18.55 0.73 -4.13
C PHE A 138 -19.82 0.86 -4.98
N PRO A 139 -19.68 0.94 -6.31
CA PRO A 139 -20.82 0.89 -7.21
C PRO A 139 -21.58 -0.42 -7.02
N VAL A 140 -22.91 -0.35 -7.06
CA VAL A 140 -23.84 -1.45 -6.74
C VAL A 140 -23.53 -2.75 -7.51
N GLY A 141 -22.96 -2.67 -8.71
CA GLY A 141 -22.63 -3.82 -9.56
C GLY A 141 -21.32 -4.55 -9.25
N LYS A 142 -20.45 -4.02 -8.38
CA LYS A 142 -19.16 -4.65 -7.99
C LYS A 142 -19.16 -5.20 -6.56
N ARG A 143 -20.32 -5.27 -5.91
CA ARG A 143 -20.42 -5.89 -4.58
C ARG A 143 -20.22 -7.40 -4.71
N PRO A 144 -19.26 -8.02 -3.99
CA PRO A 144 -19.20 -9.48 -3.90
C PRO A 144 -20.55 -9.94 -3.31
N ARG A 145 -21.24 -10.83 -4.03
CA ARG A 145 -22.51 -11.41 -3.59
C ARG A 145 -22.27 -12.38 -2.44
#